data_AF-S4RU41-F1
#
_entry.id   AF-S4RU41-F1
#
_cell.length_a   1.000
_cell.length_b   1.000
_cell.length_c   1.000
_cell.angle_alpha   90.00
_cell.angle_beta   90.00
_cell.angle_gamma   90.00
#
_symmetry.space_group_name_H-M   'P 1'
#
loop_
_entity.id
_entity.type
_entity.pdbx_description
1 polymer ?
#
loop_
_entity_poly.entity_id
_entity_poly.type
_entity_poly.pdbx_seq_one_letter_code
_entity_poly.pdbx_strand_id
1 'polypeptide(L)'
;LRPACQQIYNIFHPADLSACRLEPLFDQRLTQIPPHRVPRYPSLQMVERHSTLMGDVCSTNFEFSLQVAKAMYEYTTRSNSSSFTTRQCLAKEHSPMPAAIFTTADISGILSRWWGVKRIDYWLHCPEAVRPFPAVSSAQLSHTSYLESMDVAAFLLQQVLGPGRVGATQQMSQDGSSSPCKPLEKWLKKRTSVKIRNVTANHRANDVIVVEGSAQSLAGRFMYGTLDMVTLTGEKVDMFIMTKPPEGEWVYFDTQVTNSSGRVSYVIPDIQHIGIGLYPVKMVVRGDRTFADSFLAVLPKGTECVVFSIDGSFAASVSLTGTDPKVRPGAIDVVRHWQELGFLLIYVTGRPDMQKQRVVAWLAQHNFPHGLMSFCDGLVHDPLRHKTNFLRSLQQEAHMRIHTSYGSSKDIGVYHALGLSPSQIYIVGRPSKKHHLQCQYISEGYAAHLVQLECSS
;
A
#
# COMPACT_ATOMS: atom_id res chain seq x y z
N LEU A 1 -9.21 3.30 -17.31
CA LEU A 1 -8.29 4.43 -17.60
C LEU A 1 -7.26 3.99 -18.65
N ARG A 2 -7.00 4.81 -19.69
CA ARG A 2 -5.80 4.61 -20.52
C ARG A 2 -4.65 5.38 -19.87
N PRO A 3 -3.48 4.75 -19.59
CA PRO A 3 -2.35 5.45 -18.99
C PRO A 3 -1.90 6.60 -19.92
N ALA A 4 -1.52 7.75 -19.33
CA ALA A 4 -1.01 8.89 -20.10
C ALA A 4 0.39 8.64 -20.68
N CYS A 5 1.01 7.52 -20.32
CA CYS A 5 2.29 7.07 -20.81
C CYS A 5 2.14 6.49 -22.22
N GLN A 6 2.62 7.23 -23.22
CA GLN A 6 2.70 6.80 -24.62
C GLN A 6 4.14 6.61 -25.10
N GLN A 7 5.10 6.56 -24.15
CA GLN A 7 6.53 6.60 -24.42
C GLN A 7 7.26 5.48 -23.66
N ILE A 8 8.32 4.96 -24.28
CA ILE A 8 9.24 4.00 -23.65
C ILE A 8 10.26 4.76 -22.81
N TYR A 9 10.51 4.28 -21.59
CA TYR A 9 11.51 4.80 -20.67
C TYR A 9 12.53 3.70 -20.34
N ASN A 10 13.81 4.04 -20.38
CA ASN A 10 14.90 3.21 -19.91
C ASN A 10 15.43 3.77 -18.59
N ILE A 11 15.21 3.06 -17.49
CA ILE A 11 15.64 3.48 -16.15
C ILE A 11 16.67 2.49 -15.64
N PHE A 12 17.85 2.96 -15.24
CA PHE A 12 18.94 2.07 -14.81
C PHE A 12 19.82 2.66 -13.70
N HIS A 13 20.62 1.81 -13.06
CA HIS A 13 21.70 2.23 -12.16
C HIS A 13 23.03 2.30 -12.93
N PRO A 14 23.77 3.44 -12.94
CA PRO A 14 25.01 3.54 -13.71
C PRO A 14 26.14 2.63 -13.22
N ALA A 15 26.06 2.16 -11.98
CA ALA A 15 27.03 1.26 -11.38
C ALA A 15 26.72 -0.22 -11.67
N ASP A 16 25.56 -0.51 -12.26
CA ASP A 16 25.19 -1.86 -12.66
C ASP A 16 25.78 -2.17 -14.05
N LEU A 17 26.76 -3.07 -14.08
CA LEU A 17 27.45 -3.47 -15.32
C LEU A 17 26.56 -4.30 -16.25
N SER A 18 25.42 -4.81 -15.76
CA SER A 18 24.44 -5.53 -16.57
C SER A 18 23.38 -4.61 -17.20
N ALA A 19 23.33 -3.34 -16.77
CA ALA A 19 22.38 -2.39 -17.29
C ALA A 19 22.86 -1.75 -18.60
N CYS A 20 21.98 -1.71 -19.59
CA CYS A 20 22.29 -1.15 -20.92
C CYS A 20 21.52 0.15 -21.16
N ARG A 21 22.21 1.13 -21.75
CA ARG A 21 21.57 2.31 -22.32
C ARG A 21 20.93 1.95 -23.65
N LEU A 22 19.70 2.39 -23.88
CA LEU A 22 19.00 2.11 -25.14
C LEU A 22 19.38 3.11 -26.23
N GLU A 23 19.63 4.37 -25.90
CA GLU A 23 19.97 5.40 -26.89
C GLU A 23 21.19 5.03 -27.77
N PRO A 24 22.31 4.53 -27.22
CA PRO A 24 23.46 4.11 -28.02
C PRO A 24 23.21 2.91 -28.95
N LEU A 25 22.22 2.07 -28.64
CA LEU A 25 21.86 0.93 -29.49
C LEU A 25 21.10 1.35 -30.74
N PHE A 26 20.40 2.49 -30.67
CA PHE A 26 19.73 3.07 -31.84
C PHE A 26 20.71 3.85 -32.71
N ASP A 27 21.62 4.61 -32.10
CA ASP A 27 22.68 5.31 -32.82
C ASP A 27 23.89 5.56 -31.92
N GLN A 28 25.08 5.17 -32.38
CA GLN A 28 26.32 5.26 -31.61
C GLN A 28 26.66 6.70 -31.19
N ARG A 29 26.23 7.72 -31.94
CA ARG A 29 26.49 9.13 -31.62
C ARG A 29 25.74 9.58 -30.37
N LEU A 30 24.63 8.91 -30.01
CA LEU A 30 23.88 9.18 -28.78
C LEU A 30 24.63 8.77 -27.51
N THR A 31 25.72 8.00 -27.63
CA THR A 31 26.65 7.72 -26.52
C THR A 31 27.21 9.00 -25.90
N GLN A 32 27.33 10.06 -26.69
CA GLN A 32 27.85 11.36 -26.27
C GLN A 32 26.84 12.18 -25.46
N ILE A 33 25.55 11.80 -25.44
CA ILE A 33 24.51 12.42 -24.61
C ILE A 33 24.50 11.70 -23.26
N PRO A 34 24.66 12.39 -22.12
CA PRO A 34 24.54 11.76 -20.81
C PRO A 34 23.08 11.43 -20.46
N PRO A 35 22.81 10.31 -19.75
CA PRO A 35 21.47 9.96 -19.31
C PRO A 35 20.93 11.00 -18.32
N HIS A 36 19.62 11.18 -18.28
CA HIS A 36 19.02 12.16 -17.36
C HIS A 36 18.95 11.62 -15.93
N ARG A 37 19.37 12.39 -14.94
CA ARG A 37 19.31 11.96 -13.55
C ARG A 37 17.87 12.08 -13.05
N VAL A 38 17.31 11.01 -12.49
CA VAL A 38 16.03 11.10 -11.77
C VAL A 38 16.24 11.92 -10.50
N PRO A 39 15.42 12.97 -10.24
CA PRO A 39 15.48 13.73 -9.01
C PRO A 39 15.23 12.85 -7.78
N ARG A 40 15.81 13.22 -6.64
CA ARG A 40 15.54 12.53 -5.37
C ARG A 40 14.27 13.08 -4.74
N TYR A 41 13.35 12.20 -4.38
CA TYR A 41 12.07 12.50 -3.78
C TYR A 41 12.05 11.94 -2.34
N PRO A 42 12.30 12.78 -1.32
CA PRO A 42 12.26 12.36 0.08
C PRO A 42 10.84 12.00 0.55
N SER A 43 9.80 12.45 -0.19
CA SER A 43 8.42 12.00 -0.05
C SER A 43 7.66 12.22 -1.37
N LEU A 44 6.61 11.44 -1.61
CA LEU A 44 5.70 11.60 -2.76
C LEU A 44 4.98 12.96 -2.79
N GLN A 45 5.10 13.77 -1.72
CA GLN A 45 4.47 15.09 -1.59
C GLN A 45 5.24 16.21 -2.28
N MET A 46 6.54 16.00 -2.61
CA MET A 46 7.40 17.02 -3.26
C MET A 46 7.52 16.83 -4.78
N VAL A 47 6.56 16.14 -5.39
CA VAL A 47 6.55 15.84 -6.83
C VAL A 47 6.06 17.06 -7.63
N GLU A 48 6.72 18.20 -7.47
CA GLU A 48 6.53 19.37 -8.32
C GLU A 48 7.50 19.33 -9.52
N ARG A 49 6.86 19.26 -10.69
CA ARG A 49 7.32 19.59 -12.06
C ARG A 49 8.83 19.55 -12.33
N HIS A 50 9.30 18.37 -12.75
CA HIS A 50 10.48 18.26 -13.60
C HIS A 50 10.19 17.29 -14.76
N SER A 51 9.38 17.71 -15.73
CA SER A 51 9.31 17.04 -17.02
C SER A 51 10.26 17.75 -17.96
N THR A 52 11.47 17.22 -18.14
CA THR A 52 12.43 17.75 -19.12
C THR A 52 11.88 17.49 -20.52
N LEU A 53 11.37 18.54 -21.16
CA LEU A 53 11.12 18.54 -22.59
C LEU A 53 12.47 18.49 -23.30
N MET A 54 12.54 17.81 -24.44
CA MET A 54 13.76 17.71 -25.25
C MET A 54 14.40 19.07 -25.59
N GLY A 55 13.59 20.15 -25.64
CA GLY A 55 14.06 21.51 -25.89
C GLY A 55 15.03 22.06 -24.83
N ASP A 56 14.86 21.69 -23.56
CA ASP A 56 15.61 22.31 -22.44
C ASP A 56 17.05 21.77 -22.30
N VAL A 57 17.34 20.62 -22.90
CA VAL A 57 18.69 20.00 -22.83
C VAL A 57 19.54 20.34 -24.06
N CYS A 58 18.91 20.62 -25.20
CA CYS A 58 19.61 21.16 -26.36
C CYS A 58 20.19 22.57 -26.10
N SER A 59 19.57 23.35 -25.21
CA SER A 59 20.06 24.67 -24.80
C SER A 59 21.35 24.63 -23.96
N THR A 60 21.63 23.54 -23.24
CA THR A 60 22.82 23.45 -22.39
C THR A 60 24.11 23.10 -23.13
N ASN A 61 24.03 22.64 -24.39
CA ASN A 61 25.20 22.32 -25.22
C ASN A 61 24.86 22.53 -26.72
N PHE A 62 24.81 23.79 -27.12
CA PHE A 62 24.37 24.26 -28.46
C PHE A 62 25.21 23.67 -29.61
N GLU A 63 26.53 23.62 -29.45
CA GLU A 63 27.47 23.16 -30.48
C GLU A 63 27.38 21.64 -30.73
N PHE A 64 27.06 20.89 -29.68
CA PHE A 64 26.91 19.43 -29.71
C PHE A 64 25.54 18.99 -30.24
N SER A 65 24.47 19.74 -29.91
CA SER A 65 23.14 19.53 -30.48
C SER A 65 23.14 19.71 -32.01
N LEU A 66 23.99 20.62 -32.52
CA LEU A 66 24.18 20.86 -33.94
C LEU A 66 24.85 19.68 -34.66
N GLN A 67 25.82 19.00 -34.03
CA GLN A 67 26.48 17.82 -34.60
C GLN A 67 25.54 16.62 -34.70
N VAL A 68 24.72 16.38 -33.66
CA VAL A 68 23.72 15.30 -33.64
C VAL A 68 22.63 15.51 -34.71
N ALA A 69 22.19 16.76 -34.90
CA ALA A 69 21.24 17.14 -35.94
C ALA A 69 21.78 16.89 -37.36
N LYS A 70 23.03 17.33 -37.61
CA LYS A 70 23.71 17.21 -38.90
C LYS A 70 23.88 15.75 -39.31
N ALA A 71 24.25 14.92 -38.35
CA ALA A 71 24.52 13.50 -38.57
C ALA A 71 23.21 12.69 -38.77
N MET A 72 22.09 13.09 -38.15
CA MET A 72 20.77 12.50 -38.38
C MET A 72 20.15 12.92 -39.72
N TYR A 73 20.32 14.18 -40.15
CA TYR A 73 19.84 14.65 -41.45
C TYR A 73 20.46 13.86 -42.61
N GLU A 74 21.78 13.63 -42.56
CA GLU A 74 22.52 12.83 -43.55
C GLU A 74 21.97 11.40 -43.69
N TYR A 75 21.47 10.81 -42.60
CA TYR A 75 20.87 9.46 -42.59
C TYR A 75 19.47 9.45 -43.25
N THR A 76 18.61 10.42 -42.94
CA THR A 76 17.29 10.57 -43.61
C THR A 76 17.44 10.81 -45.10
N THR A 77 18.43 11.61 -45.54
CA THR A 77 18.69 11.85 -46.96
C THR A 77 19.29 10.63 -47.68
N ARG A 78 20.08 9.79 -46.99
CA ARG A 78 20.61 8.54 -47.56
C ARG A 78 19.56 7.43 -47.67
N SER A 79 18.64 7.32 -46.73
CA SER A 79 17.58 6.29 -46.75
C SER A 79 16.58 6.44 -47.92
N ASN A 80 16.46 7.63 -48.50
CA ASN A 80 15.65 7.88 -49.71
C ASN A 80 16.37 7.52 -51.02
N SER A 81 17.60 6.99 -50.97
CA SER A 81 18.37 6.58 -52.16
C SER A 81 18.48 5.06 -52.36
N SER A 82 17.78 4.26 -51.55
CA SER A 82 17.50 2.84 -51.87
C SER A 82 16.02 2.67 -52.24
N SER A 83 15.77 2.86 -53.52
CA SER A 83 14.62 2.42 -54.33
C SER A 83 13.69 1.37 -53.70
N PHE A 84 12.46 1.79 -53.37
CA PHE A 84 11.26 1.12 -53.87
C PHE A 84 10.44 2.17 -54.63
N THR A 85 10.57 2.11 -55.95
CA THR A 85 10.07 3.07 -56.94
C THR A 85 8.55 2.98 -57.11
N THR A 86 7.84 4.12 -57.15
CA THR A 86 6.91 4.51 -58.24
C THR A 86 6.49 5.99 -58.09
N ARG A 87 7.08 6.81 -58.98
CA ARG A 87 6.60 8.01 -59.73
C ARG A 87 5.32 8.73 -59.28
N GLN A 88 5.11 10.03 -59.50
CA GLN A 88 5.85 11.22 -59.97
C GLN A 88 4.75 12.28 -60.23
N CYS A 89 4.90 13.50 -59.73
CA CYS A 89 4.36 14.79 -60.22
C CYS A 89 4.68 15.83 -59.14
N LEU A 90 5.39 16.94 -59.32
CA LEU A 90 5.92 17.68 -60.46
C LEU A 90 7.19 18.43 -60.01
N ALA A 91 8.04 18.72 -60.99
CA ALA A 91 9.43 19.18 -60.86
C ALA A 91 9.61 20.71 -60.74
N LYS A 92 10.88 21.10 -60.51
CA LYS A 92 11.56 22.43 -60.56
C LYS A 92 11.79 23.02 -59.16
N GLU A 93 12.98 23.33 -58.68
CA GLU A 93 14.29 23.69 -59.27
C GLU A 93 15.43 23.20 -58.37
N HIS A 94 16.53 22.76 -58.97
CA HIS A 94 17.79 22.53 -58.26
C HIS A 94 18.49 23.87 -58.00
N SER A 95 18.67 24.20 -56.72
CA SER A 95 19.75 25.08 -56.25
C SER A 95 20.43 24.40 -55.07
N PRO A 96 21.77 24.29 -55.02
CA PRO A 96 22.47 23.80 -53.84
C PRO A 96 22.32 24.86 -52.74
N MET A 97 21.39 24.64 -51.81
CA MET A 97 21.25 25.50 -50.64
C MET A 97 22.53 25.44 -49.79
N PRO A 98 23.09 26.59 -49.35
CA PRO A 98 24.21 26.61 -48.41
C PRO A 98 23.82 25.92 -47.12
N ALA A 99 24.78 25.27 -46.46
CA ALA A 99 24.65 24.55 -45.20
C ALA A 99 23.54 25.10 -44.29
N ALA A 100 22.35 24.49 -44.35
CA ALA A 100 21.21 24.94 -43.59
C ALA A 100 21.54 24.82 -42.10
N ILE A 101 21.50 25.94 -41.40
CA ILE A 101 21.60 26.00 -39.94
C ILE A 101 20.34 25.30 -39.42
N PHE A 102 20.47 24.07 -38.93
CA PHE A 102 19.37 23.37 -38.27
C PHE A 102 18.95 24.15 -37.03
N THR A 103 17.67 24.49 -36.94
CA THR A 103 17.12 25.14 -35.77
C THR A 103 16.76 24.08 -34.72
N THR A 104 16.65 24.48 -33.45
CA THR A 104 16.18 23.60 -32.35
C THR A 104 14.80 22.97 -32.65
N ALA A 105 14.00 23.62 -33.49
CA ALA A 105 12.70 23.10 -33.95
C ALA A 105 12.83 21.88 -34.88
N ASP A 106 13.84 21.84 -35.74
CA ASP A 106 14.06 20.74 -36.70
C ASP A 106 14.48 19.45 -35.98
N ILE A 107 15.33 19.59 -34.96
CA ILE A 107 15.81 18.52 -34.08
C ILE A 107 14.64 17.92 -33.27
N SER A 108 13.79 18.78 -32.73
CA SER A 108 12.58 18.38 -32.01
C SER A 108 11.62 17.60 -32.92
N GLY A 109 11.50 18.02 -34.19
CA GLY A 109 10.67 17.35 -35.20
C GLY A 109 11.12 15.91 -35.51
N ILE A 110 12.41 15.66 -35.70
CA ILE A 110 12.95 14.31 -35.96
C ILE A 110 12.76 13.40 -34.75
N LEU A 111 13.10 13.88 -33.56
CA LEU A 111 13.05 13.09 -32.33
C LEU A 111 11.61 12.75 -31.93
N SER A 112 10.67 13.67 -32.16
CA SER A 112 9.24 13.43 -31.92
C SER A 112 8.67 12.24 -32.72
N ARG A 113 9.24 11.91 -33.89
CA ARG A 113 8.76 10.82 -34.76
C ARG A 113 9.18 9.43 -34.31
N TRP A 114 10.29 9.30 -33.59
CA TRP A 114 10.85 7.99 -33.22
C TRP A 114 10.36 7.52 -31.85
N TRP A 115 10.30 8.42 -30.87
CA TRP A 115 10.02 8.03 -29.47
C TRP A 115 9.17 9.02 -28.67
N GLY A 116 8.64 10.06 -29.31
CA GLY A 116 7.85 11.11 -28.66
C GLY A 116 8.67 12.32 -28.21
N VAL A 117 8.06 13.16 -27.36
CA VAL A 117 8.56 14.50 -27.02
C VAL A 117 9.53 14.54 -25.81
N LYS A 118 9.78 13.39 -25.16
CA LYS A 118 10.67 13.27 -23.98
C LYS A 118 11.87 12.38 -24.29
N ARG A 119 12.87 12.37 -23.40
CA ARG A 119 14.03 11.46 -23.49
C ARG A 119 13.69 10.03 -23.06
N ILE A 120 14.45 9.03 -23.51
CA ILE A 120 14.33 7.64 -23.08
C ILE A 120 15.23 7.29 -21.88
N ASP A 121 16.50 7.68 -21.88
CA ASP A 121 17.46 7.23 -20.85
C ASP A 121 17.43 8.07 -19.56
N TYR A 122 17.13 7.41 -18.44
CA TYR A 122 17.16 7.95 -17.09
C TYR A 122 18.03 7.07 -16.18
N TRP A 123 18.77 7.70 -15.27
CA TRP A 123 19.56 6.99 -14.28
C TRP A 123 19.19 7.34 -12.85
N LEU A 124 19.23 6.32 -11.99
CA LEU A 124 18.91 6.42 -10.58
C LEU A 124 20.16 6.59 -9.73
N HIS A 125 19.98 7.27 -8.60
CA HIS A 125 21.02 7.29 -7.60
C HIS A 125 21.27 5.88 -7.07
N CYS A 126 22.50 5.39 -7.19
CA CYS A 126 22.92 4.13 -6.58
C CYS A 126 23.26 4.37 -5.09
N PRO A 127 22.55 3.73 -4.14
CA PRO A 127 22.84 3.82 -2.72
C PRO A 127 24.27 3.40 -2.43
N GLU A 128 24.96 4.14 -1.55
CA GLU A 128 26.37 3.85 -1.23
C GLU A 128 26.58 2.44 -0.68
N ALA A 129 25.57 1.91 0.02
CA ALA A 129 25.58 0.55 0.55
C ALA A 129 25.66 -0.54 -0.54
N VAL A 130 25.21 -0.28 -1.77
CA VAL A 130 25.17 -1.26 -2.87
C VAL A 130 26.45 -1.25 -3.72
N ARG A 131 27.23 -0.17 -3.69
CA ARG A 131 28.48 -0.02 -4.46
C ARG A 131 29.60 -1.04 -4.16
N PRO A 132 29.81 -1.53 -2.93
CA PRO A 132 30.90 -2.46 -2.64
C PRO A 132 30.59 -3.92 -3.00
N PHE A 133 29.39 -4.25 -3.51
CA PHE A 133 29.03 -5.63 -3.83
C PHE A 133 29.67 -6.13 -5.13
N PRO A 134 30.01 -7.42 -5.24
CA PRO A 134 30.53 -8.03 -6.46
C PRO A 134 29.59 -7.84 -7.66
N ALA A 135 30.16 -7.68 -8.87
CA ALA A 135 29.40 -7.46 -10.11
C ALA A 135 28.30 -8.51 -10.37
N VAL A 136 28.52 -9.75 -9.94
CA VAL A 136 27.59 -10.88 -10.14
C VAL A 136 26.30 -10.74 -9.33
N SER A 137 26.35 -10.14 -8.14
CA SER A 137 25.16 -9.90 -7.29
C SER A 137 24.60 -8.49 -7.43
N SER A 138 25.37 -7.57 -8.02
CA SER A 138 25.00 -6.16 -8.22
C SER A 138 23.69 -6.00 -9.02
N ALA A 139 23.46 -6.82 -10.05
CA ALA A 139 22.25 -6.74 -10.88
C ALA A 139 20.96 -7.04 -10.09
N GLN A 140 20.96 -8.10 -9.28
CA GLN A 140 19.79 -8.49 -8.48
C GLN A 140 19.50 -7.49 -7.35
N LEU A 141 20.56 -6.98 -6.70
CA LEU A 141 20.43 -5.95 -5.67
C LEU A 141 19.97 -4.62 -6.26
N SER A 142 20.48 -4.23 -7.43
CA SER A 142 20.06 -3.04 -8.15
C SER A 142 18.60 -3.14 -8.60
N HIS A 143 18.16 -4.30 -9.10
CA HIS A 143 16.76 -4.56 -9.46
C HIS A 143 15.82 -4.51 -8.24
N THR A 144 16.25 -5.02 -7.08
CA THR A 144 15.43 -4.96 -5.86
C THR A 144 15.35 -3.52 -5.33
N SER A 145 16.49 -2.81 -5.30
CA SER A 145 16.54 -1.39 -4.92
C SER A 145 15.71 -0.49 -5.85
N TYR A 146 15.56 -0.87 -7.11
CA TYR A 146 14.72 -0.16 -8.09
C TYR A 146 13.24 -0.15 -7.66
N LEU A 147 12.68 -1.30 -7.24
CA LEU A 147 11.27 -1.40 -6.85
C LEU A 147 10.96 -0.74 -5.50
N GLU A 148 11.96 -0.67 -4.62
CA GLU A 148 11.83 -0.03 -3.30
C GLU A 148 12.07 1.50 -3.35
N SER A 149 12.54 2.02 -4.48
CA SER A 149 12.90 3.43 -4.61
C SER A 149 11.68 4.33 -4.76
N MET A 150 11.51 5.24 -3.79
CA MET A 150 10.52 6.32 -3.86
C MET A 150 10.74 7.23 -5.07
N ASP A 151 11.99 7.35 -5.54
CA ASP A 151 12.33 8.14 -6.72
C ASP A 151 11.73 7.52 -8.00
N VAL A 152 11.80 6.19 -8.10
CA VAL A 152 11.22 5.41 -9.20
C VAL A 152 9.70 5.47 -9.15
N ALA A 153 9.11 5.26 -7.97
CA ALA A 153 7.66 5.35 -7.78
C ALA A 153 7.12 6.73 -8.17
N ALA A 154 7.76 7.80 -7.71
CA ALA A 154 7.41 9.18 -8.07
C ALA A 154 7.53 9.44 -9.57
N PHE A 155 8.61 8.96 -10.20
CA PHE A 155 8.82 9.09 -11.65
C PHE A 155 7.73 8.36 -12.46
N LEU A 156 7.43 7.11 -12.11
CA LEU A 156 6.38 6.32 -12.78
C LEU A 156 5.01 6.99 -12.66
N LEU A 157 4.67 7.47 -11.47
CA LEU A 157 3.42 8.20 -11.23
C LEU A 157 3.35 9.48 -12.07
N GLN A 158 4.43 10.25 -12.19
CA GLN A 158 4.48 11.41 -13.08
C GLN A 158 4.22 11.05 -14.55
N GLN A 159 4.77 9.94 -15.06
CA GLN A 159 4.60 9.57 -16.47
C GLN A 159 3.23 8.95 -16.76
N VAL A 160 2.71 8.12 -15.85
CA VAL A 160 1.41 7.44 -16.02
C VAL A 160 0.25 8.41 -15.84
N LEU A 161 0.38 9.37 -14.93
CA LEU A 161 -0.69 10.31 -14.59
C LEU A 161 -0.61 11.60 -15.42
N GLY A 162 0.59 12.06 -15.77
CA GLY A 162 0.87 13.24 -16.60
C GLY A 162 1.28 14.50 -15.81
N PRO A 163 1.91 15.51 -16.47
CA PRO A 163 2.30 16.76 -15.83
C PRO A 163 1.08 17.51 -15.28
N GLY A 164 1.11 17.89 -13.99
CA GLY A 164 -0.02 18.52 -13.31
C GLY A 164 -1.12 17.56 -12.85
N ARG A 165 -1.07 16.28 -13.23
CA ARG A 165 -2.03 15.25 -12.79
C ARG A 165 -1.56 14.34 -11.67
N VAL A 166 -0.31 14.47 -11.25
CA VAL A 166 0.10 13.96 -9.92
C VAL A 166 -0.64 14.69 -8.80
N GLY A 167 -1.01 15.96 -9.04
CA GLY A 167 -2.00 16.68 -8.23
C GLY A 167 -3.46 16.42 -8.62
N ALA A 168 -3.75 15.75 -9.75
CA ALA A 168 -5.11 15.50 -10.24
C ALA A 168 -5.61 14.06 -10.07
N THR A 169 -4.75 13.10 -9.73
CA THR A 169 -5.19 11.90 -8.98
C THR A 169 -5.64 12.28 -7.56
N GLN A 170 -5.21 13.44 -7.08
CA GLN A 170 -5.86 14.15 -5.99
C GLN A 170 -7.06 15.01 -6.43
N GLN A 171 -7.35 15.21 -7.73
CA GLN A 171 -8.52 15.98 -8.20
C GLN A 171 -9.72 15.14 -8.63
N MET A 172 -9.57 13.88 -9.03
CA MET A 172 -10.74 12.98 -9.07
C MET A 172 -11.19 12.53 -7.67
N SER A 173 -10.30 12.69 -6.67
CA SER A 173 -10.63 12.70 -5.24
C SER A 173 -10.83 14.14 -4.67
N GLN A 174 -10.92 15.14 -5.55
CA GLN A 174 -11.44 16.49 -5.26
C GLN A 174 -12.58 16.81 -6.22
N ASP A 175 -13.70 16.11 -6.07
CA ASP A 175 -15.00 16.80 -6.02
C ASP A 175 -15.83 16.17 -4.89
N GLY A 176 -15.23 16.32 -3.71
CA GLY A 176 -15.75 16.06 -2.38
C GLY A 176 -15.04 16.94 -1.34
N SER A 177 -14.67 18.17 -1.72
CA SER A 177 -14.28 19.29 -0.83
C SER A 177 -12.90 19.34 -0.13
N SER A 178 -11.78 19.15 -0.83
CA SER A 178 -10.53 19.77 -0.34
C SER A 178 -9.50 20.10 -1.44
N SER A 179 -9.58 21.31 -1.96
CA SER A 179 -8.53 22.00 -2.70
C SER A 179 -7.15 21.84 -2.02
N PRO A 180 -6.05 21.80 -2.78
CA PRO A 180 -4.71 21.88 -2.19
C PRO A 180 -4.56 23.28 -1.58
N CYS A 181 -4.05 23.35 -0.35
CA CYS A 181 -3.92 24.58 0.46
C CYS A 181 -5.18 25.02 1.26
N LYS A 182 -5.90 24.09 1.90
CA LYS A 182 -6.47 24.44 3.22
C LYS A 182 -5.32 24.41 4.24
N PRO A 183 -4.97 25.54 4.89
CA PRO A 183 -3.99 25.51 5.96
C PRO A 183 -4.41 24.48 7.00
N LEU A 184 -3.45 23.73 7.55
CA LEU A 184 -3.70 22.81 8.66
C LEU A 184 -4.52 23.57 9.71
N GLU A 185 -5.62 22.97 10.16
CA GLU A 185 -6.46 23.61 11.17
C GLU A 185 -5.57 23.86 12.38
N LYS A 186 -5.60 25.09 12.90
CA LYS A 186 -4.84 25.43 14.09
C LYS A 186 -5.33 24.53 15.22
N TRP A 187 -4.38 23.84 15.85
CA TRP A 187 -4.65 23.03 17.05
C TRP A 187 -5.53 23.80 18.03
N LEU A 188 -6.58 23.14 18.52
CA LEU A 188 -7.49 23.74 19.50
C LEU A 188 -6.71 24.07 20.78
N LYS A 189 -5.77 23.20 21.17
CA LYS A 189 -4.87 23.48 22.30
C LYS A 189 -3.51 23.95 21.81
N LYS A 190 -3.12 25.13 22.32
CA LYS A 190 -1.85 25.82 22.00
C LYS A 190 -0.60 24.95 22.16
N ARG A 191 -0.60 23.99 23.10
CA ARG A 191 0.56 23.14 23.42
C ARG A 191 0.59 21.81 22.64
N THR A 192 -0.44 21.46 21.87
CA THR A 192 -0.50 20.16 21.18
C THR A 192 0.64 20.00 20.19
N SER A 193 0.87 20.99 19.32
CA SER A 193 1.97 20.97 18.35
C SER A 193 3.35 20.77 19.00
N VAL A 194 3.56 21.35 20.18
CA VAL A 194 4.82 21.21 20.93
C VAL A 194 5.00 19.80 21.47
N LYS A 195 3.92 19.20 22.00
CA LYS A 195 3.95 17.84 22.57
C LYS A 195 4.21 16.77 21.52
N ILE A 196 3.72 16.96 20.29
CA ILE A 196 3.78 15.93 19.25
C ILE A 196 4.94 16.08 18.26
N ARG A 197 5.68 17.20 18.30
CA ARG A 197 6.68 17.58 17.27
C ARG A 197 7.73 16.50 16.96
N ASN A 198 8.12 15.70 17.95
CA ASN A 198 9.19 14.71 17.83
C ASN A 198 8.73 13.28 18.14
N VAL A 199 7.43 13.00 18.04
CA VAL A 199 6.85 11.68 18.31
C VAL A 199 6.00 11.23 17.13
N THR A 200 6.05 9.93 16.84
CA THR A 200 5.29 9.33 15.73
C THR A 200 3.85 9.04 16.14
N ALA A 201 2.91 9.14 15.20
CA ALA A 201 1.52 8.76 15.47
C ALA A 201 1.38 7.24 15.67
N ASN A 202 0.62 6.86 16.70
CA ASN A 202 0.23 5.48 16.98
C ASN A 202 -1.30 5.40 17.20
N HIS A 203 -2.05 5.89 16.23
CA HIS A 203 -3.51 5.89 16.27
C HIS A 203 -4.05 4.51 15.89
N ARG A 204 -5.16 4.12 16.50
CA ARG A 204 -5.81 2.84 16.21
C ARG A 204 -7.31 2.90 16.36
N ALA A 205 -7.98 2.04 15.61
CA ALA A 205 -9.38 1.71 15.74
C ALA A 205 -9.49 0.20 15.58
N ASN A 206 -10.35 -0.47 16.34
CA ASN A 206 -10.65 -1.89 16.09
C ASN A 206 -11.65 -1.98 14.93
N ASP A 207 -11.66 -3.13 14.25
CA ASP A 207 -12.68 -3.38 13.25
C ASP A 207 -14.03 -3.58 13.95
N VAL A 208 -15.09 -3.02 13.36
CA VAL A 208 -16.44 -3.02 13.90
C VAL A 208 -17.26 -4.04 13.14
N ILE A 209 -17.91 -4.95 13.86
CA ILE A 209 -18.74 -6.00 13.29
C ILE A 209 -20.13 -5.85 13.85
N VAL A 210 -21.10 -5.64 12.97
CA VAL A 210 -22.49 -5.38 13.34
C VAL A 210 -23.42 -6.18 12.44
N VAL A 211 -24.60 -6.50 12.96
CA VAL A 211 -25.67 -7.12 12.18
C VAL A 211 -26.47 -6.05 11.43
N GLU A 212 -27.02 -6.40 10.27
CA GLU A 212 -27.92 -5.52 9.53
C GLU A 212 -29.03 -4.93 10.43
N GLY A 213 -29.26 -3.63 10.29
CA GLY A 213 -30.28 -2.88 11.05
C GLY A 213 -29.92 -2.56 12.51
N SER A 214 -28.76 -3.00 13.01
CA SER A 214 -28.26 -2.58 14.32
C SER A 214 -27.50 -1.24 14.25
N ALA A 215 -27.31 -0.61 15.41
CA ALA A 215 -26.56 0.64 15.52
C ALA A 215 -25.09 0.46 15.10
N GLN A 216 -24.61 1.33 14.22
CA GLN A 216 -23.25 1.27 13.67
C GLN A 216 -22.37 2.26 14.44
N SER A 217 -21.53 1.76 15.35
CA SER A 217 -20.68 2.60 16.21
C SER A 217 -19.21 2.43 15.89
N LEU A 218 -18.56 3.52 15.49
CA LEU A 218 -17.13 3.62 15.26
C LEU A 218 -16.42 4.12 16.52
N ALA A 219 -15.25 3.56 16.82
CA ALA A 219 -14.43 3.98 17.94
C ALA A 219 -12.94 3.96 17.60
N GLY A 220 -12.20 4.96 18.07
CA GLY A 220 -10.78 5.09 17.82
C GLY A 220 -10.04 5.72 19.00
N ARG A 221 -8.74 5.48 19.08
CA ARG A 221 -7.83 6.02 20.09
C ARG A 221 -6.60 6.64 19.42
N PHE A 222 -6.32 7.89 19.78
CA PHE A 222 -5.35 8.76 19.13
C PHE A 222 -4.20 9.08 20.09
N MET A 223 -3.08 8.40 19.86
CA MET A 223 -1.87 8.51 20.66
C MET A 223 -0.67 8.84 19.78
N TYR A 224 0.36 9.46 20.37
CA TYR A 224 1.67 9.67 19.75
C TYR A 224 2.77 9.15 20.67
N GLY A 225 3.88 8.75 20.05
CA GLY A 225 5.07 8.24 20.70
C GLY A 225 5.04 6.72 20.88
N THR A 226 6.21 6.18 21.18
CA THR A 226 6.35 4.77 21.55
C THR A 226 5.61 4.51 22.86
N LEU A 227 4.91 3.37 22.97
CA LEU A 227 4.15 3.00 24.17
C LEU A 227 3.14 4.07 24.64
N ASP A 228 2.55 4.82 23.70
CA ASP A 228 1.46 5.75 24.00
C ASP A 228 1.83 6.92 24.95
N MET A 229 3.08 7.39 24.89
CA MET A 229 3.58 8.47 25.75
C MET A 229 2.75 9.76 25.71
N VAL A 230 2.17 10.10 24.57
CA VAL A 230 1.42 11.36 24.39
C VAL A 230 0.00 11.06 23.95
N THR A 231 -0.97 11.41 24.80
CA THR A 231 -2.40 11.35 24.48
C THR A 231 -2.83 12.58 23.69
N LEU A 232 -3.51 12.39 22.55
CA LEU A 232 -4.11 13.49 21.80
C LEU A 232 -5.43 13.88 22.45
N THR A 233 -5.47 14.95 23.26
CA THR A 233 -6.67 15.33 24.02
C THR A 233 -7.28 16.64 23.55
N GLY A 234 -8.57 16.64 23.25
CA GLY A 234 -9.34 17.84 22.90
C GLY A 234 -9.04 18.36 21.51
N GLU A 235 -8.74 17.47 20.56
CA GLU A 235 -8.45 17.81 19.17
C GLU A 235 -9.43 17.08 18.24
N LYS A 236 -9.63 17.64 17.03
CA LYS A 236 -10.63 17.16 16.07
C LYS A 236 -10.12 16.00 15.23
N VAL A 237 -10.99 15.02 15.01
CA VAL A 237 -10.78 13.86 14.14
C VAL A 237 -11.98 13.71 13.21
N ASP A 238 -11.71 13.72 11.91
CA ASP A 238 -12.72 13.51 10.87
C ASP A 238 -12.92 12.02 10.58
N MET A 239 -14.16 11.58 10.51
CA MET A 239 -14.56 10.21 10.20
C MET A 239 -14.89 10.10 8.71
N PHE A 240 -14.16 9.25 7.99
CA PHE A 240 -14.43 8.93 6.60
C PHE A 240 -14.74 7.44 6.43
N ILE A 241 -15.70 7.13 5.57
CA ILE A 241 -16.04 5.75 5.21
C ILE A 241 -16.11 5.65 3.69
N MET A 242 -15.48 4.62 3.12
CA MET A 242 -15.62 4.30 1.72
C MET A 242 -16.87 3.43 1.52
N THR A 243 -17.99 4.06 1.15
CA THR A 243 -19.32 3.40 1.07
C THR A 243 -19.50 2.52 -0.17
N LYS A 244 -18.58 2.58 -1.15
CA LYS A 244 -18.58 1.76 -2.38
C LYS A 244 -17.20 1.14 -2.64
N PRO A 245 -16.68 0.26 -1.78
CA PRO A 245 -15.37 -0.35 -1.97
C PRO A 245 -15.35 -1.32 -3.18
N PRO A 246 -14.17 -1.58 -3.81
CA PRO A 246 -12.85 -1.07 -3.47
C PRO A 246 -12.47 0.27 -4.15
N GLU A 247 -13.26 0.78 -5.09
CA GLU A 247 -12.92 1.96 -5.91
C GLU A 247 -13.73 3.23 -5.56
N GLY A 248 -14.44 3.23 -4.43
CA GLY A 248 -15.30 4.34 -4.01
C GLY A 248 -14.51 5.53 -3.47
N GLU A 249 -15.10 6.72 -3.58
CA GLU A 249 -14.58 7.91 -2.90
C GLU A 249 -14.77 7.82 -1.38
N TRP A 250 -13.87 8.46 -0.65
CA TRP A 250 -13.99 8.60 0.81
C TRP A 250 -15.11 9.59 1.13
N VAL A 251 -16.18 9.11 1.77
CA VAL A 251 -17.31 9.94 2.18
C VAL A 251 -17.06 10.43 3.60
N TYR A 252 -17.16 11.75 3.81
CA TYR A 252 -17.12 12.36 5.13
C TYR A 252 -18.43 12.10 5.88
N PHE A 253 -18.34 11.63 7.12
CA PHE A 253 -19.50 11.40 7.98
C PHE A 253 -19.63 12.49 9.05
N ASP A 254 -18.59 12.67 9.87
CA ASP A 254 -18.64 13.63 10.99
C ASP A 254 -17.25 13.97 11.53
N THR A 255 -17.17 14.96 12.43
CA THR A 255 -15.98 15.30 13.20
C THR A 255 -16.21 15.07 14.69
N GLN A 256 -15.36 14.25 15.30
CA GLN A 256 -15.36 14.01 16.73
C GLN A 256 -14.17 14.69 17.42
N VAL A 257 -14.33 15.03 18.70
CA VAL A 257 -13.26 15.62 19.52
C VAL A 257 -12.73 14.58 20.48
N THR A 258 -11.41 14.40 20.51
CA THR A 258 -10.79 13.42 21.40
C THR A 258 -11.00 13.78 22.87
N ASN A 259 -11.36 12.78 23.69
CA ASN A 259 -11.50 12.95 25.13
C ASN A 259 -10.15 12.96 25.89
N SER A 260 -10.18 13.00 27.23
CA SER A 260 -8.99 12.98 28.09
C SER A 260 -8.08 11.76 27.88
N SER A 261 -8.63 10.64 27.43
CA SER A 261 -7.91 9.40 27.11
C SER A 261 -7.52 9.26 25.63
N GLY A 262 -7.76 10.29 24.82
CA GLY A 262 -7.48 10.30 23.39
C GLY A 262 -8.48 9.50 22.56
N ARG A 263 -9.66 9.19 23.10
CA ARG A 263 -10.68 8.41 22.40
C ARG A 263 -11.71 9.29 21.70
N VAL A 264 -12.22 8.77 20.60
CA VAL A 264 -13.44 9.23 19.92
C VAL A 264 -14.41 8.06 19.79
N SER A 265 -15.70 8.37 19.84
CA SER A 265 -16.78 7.42 19.55
C SER A 265 -17.81 8.15 18.70
N TYR A 266 -18.25 7.51 17.63
CA TYR A 266 -19.23 8.05 16.70
C TYR A 266 -20.25 6.97 16.36
N VAL A 267 -21.52 7.26 16.63
CA VAL A 267 -22.64 6.40 16.21
C VAL A 267 -23.18 6.98 14.92
N ILE A 268 -23.14 6.20 13.84
CA ILE A 268 -23.69 6.61 12.54
C ILE A 268 -25.20 6.78 12.71
N PRO A 269 -25.77 7.95 12.38
CA PRO A 269 -27.21 8.16 12.48
C PRO A 269 -27.98 7.23 11.54
N ASP A 270 -29.21 6.86 11.92
CA ASP A 270 -30.05 5.92 11.15
C ASP A 270 -30.21 6.33 9.66
N ILE A 271 -30.29 7.63 9.38
CA ILE A 271 -30.42 8.17 8.01
C ILE A 271 -29.17 7.94 7.14
N GLN A 272 -28.01 7.71 7.77
CA GLN A 272 -26.72 7.44 7.13
C GLN A 272 -26.29 5.98 7.29
N HIS A 273 -27.13 5.11 7.86
CA HIS A 273 -26.80 3.71 8.02
C HIS A 273 -26.43 3.06 6.68
N ILE A 274 -25.33 2.34 6.71
CA ILE A 274 -24.80 1.66 5.55
C ILE A 274 -25.37 0.24 5.53
N GLY A 275 -25.73 -0.26 4.34
CA GLY A 275 -26.26 -1.61 4.16
C GLY A 275 -25.21 -2.71 4.40
N ILE A 276 -25.56 -3.95 4.09
CA ILE A 276 -24.66 -5.11 4.19
C ILE A 276 -23.41 -4.90 3.33
N GLY A 277 -22.24 -5.11 3.93
CA GLY A 277 -20.97 -5.00 3.23
C GLY A 277 -19.79 -4.82 4.18
N LEU A 278 -18.59 -4.76 3.58
CA LEU A 278 -17.34 -4.51 4.28
C LEU A 278 -16.78 -3.16 3.82
N TYR A 279 -16.74 -2.18 4.73
CA TYR A 279 -16.43 -0.79 4.41
C TYR A 279 -15.14 -0.34 5.10
N PRO A 280 -14.12 0.10 4.33
CA PRO A 280 -12.95 0.77 4.91
C PRO A 280 -13.35 2.05 5.63
N VAL A 281 -12.83 2.23 6.84
CA VAL A 281 -13.03 3.40 7.70
C VAL A 281 -11.68 4.05 7.95
N LYS A 282 -11.61 5.37 7.76
CA LYS A 282 -10.42 6.18 8.01
C LYS A 282 -10.77 7.35 8.91
N MET A 283 -10.06 7.44 10.03
CA MET A 283 -10.24 8.52 11.00
C MET A 283 -9.01 9.44 10.97
N VAL A 284 -9.17 10.69 10.54
CA VAL A 284 -8.06 11.61 10.24
C VAL A 284 -8.00 12.75 11.25
N VAL A 285 -6.87 12.94 11.91
CA VAL A 285 -6.61 14.09 12.79
C VAL A 285 -6.47 15.35 11.95
N ARG A 286 -7.24 16.39 12.26
CA ARG A 286 -7.24 17.63 11.45
C ARG A 286 -5.95 18.43 11.51
N GLY A 287 -5.26 18.38 12.64
CA GLY A 287 -4.11 19.26 12.93
C GLY A 287 -2.82 18.87 12.21
N ASP A 288 -2.61 17.58 11.90
CA ASP A 288 -1.42 17.05 11.22
C ASP A 288 -1.71 15.97 10.17
N ARG A 289 -2.98 15.62 9.95
CA ARG A 289 -3.44 14.62 8.96
C ARG A 289 -2.95 13.19 9.22
N THR A 290 -2.46 12.89 10.42
CA THR A 290 -2.25 11.50 10.84
C THR A 290 -3.61 10.80 10.97
N PHE A 291 -3.63 9.47 10.86
CA PHE A 291 -4.90 8.75 10.78
C PHE A 291 -4.84 7.37 11.43
N ALA A 292 -6.03 6.82 11.69
CA ALA A 292 -6.26 5.42 12.05
C ALA A 292 -7.16 4.76 11.00
N ASP A 293 -6.79 3.54 10.60
CA ASP A 293 -7.59 2.71 9.70
C ASP A 293 -8.27 1.56 10.47
N SER A 294 -9.48 1.22 10.03
CA SER A 294 -10.29 0.09 10.50
C SER A 294 -11.30 -0.30 9.43
N PHE A 295 -12.06 -1.37 9.67
CA PHE A 295 -13.18 -1.77 8.84
C PHE A 295 -14.50 -1.73 9.62
N LEU A 296 -15.58 -1.41 8.92
CA LEU A 296 -16.96 -1.62 9.37
C LEU A 296 -17.56 -2.76 8.54
N ALA A 297 -17.86 -3.88 9.18
CA ALA A 297 -18.54 -5.02 8.59
C ALA A 297 -20.01 -5.03 9.04
N VAL A 298 -20.92 -4.76 8.11
CA VAL A 298 -22.36 -4.91 8.31
C VAL A 298 -22.77 -6.25 7.69
N LEU A 299 -23.22 -7.19 8.52
CA LEU A 299 -23.38 -8.58 8.13
C LEU A 299 -24.84 -9.04 8.22
N PRO A 300 -25.30 -9.96 7.35
CA PRO A 300 -26.56 -10.65 7.54
C PRO A 300 -26.57 -11.47 8.84
N LYS A 301 -27.76 -11.68 9.41
CA LYS A 301 -27.97 -12.60 10.54
C LYS A 301 -27.53 -14.01 10.18
N GLY A 302 -26.86 -14.70 11.10
CA GLY A 302 -26.41 -16.08 10.91
C GLY A 302 -25.14 -16.20 10.06
N THR A 303 -24.46 -15.11 9.74
CA THR A 303 -23.17 -15.15 9.01
C THR A 303 -22.20 -16.10 9.71
N GLU A 304 -21.66 -17.05 8.94
CA GLU A 304 -20.71 -18.02 9.44
C GLU A 304 -19.29 -17.47 9.45
N CYS A 305 -18.56 -17.74 10.54
CA CYS A 305 -17.19 -17.31 10.68
C CYS A 305 -16.29 -18.40 11.26
N VAL A 306 -15.00 -18.29 10.93
CA VAL A 306 -13.92 -19.07 11.55
C VAL A 306 -13.04 -18.13 12.35
N VAL A 307 -12.80 -18.50 13.61
CA VAL A 307 -12.03 -17.69 14.54
C VAL A 307 -10.60 -18.22 14.61
N PHE A 308 -9.62 -17.33 14.49
CA PHE A 308 -8.21 -17.65 14.63
C PHE A 308 -7.58 -16.78 15.72
N SER A 309 -7.12 -17.41 16.80
CA SER A 309 -6.26 -16.76 17.77
C SER A 309 -4.87 -16.55 17.16
N ILE A 310 -4.33 -15.34 17.14
CA ILE A 310 -2.97 -15.11 16.61
C ILE A 310 -1.92 -15.66 17.59
N ASP A 311 -2.16 -15.47 18.89
CA ASP A 311 -1.17 -15.71 19.94
C ASP A 311 -0.94 -17.21 20.19
N GLY A 312 0.23 -17.69 19.78
CA GLY A 312 0.66 -19.08 19.95
C GLY A 312 0.05 -20.06 18.95
N SER A 313 -0.99 -19.67 18.21
CA SER A 313 -1.58 -20.48 17.13
C SER A 313 -0.77 -20.36 15.84
N PHE A 314 -0.59 -19.15 15.30
CA PHE A 314 0.13 -18.94 14.04
C PHE A 314 1.64 -18.80 14.20
N ALA A 315 2.07 -18.19 15.30
CA ALA A 315 3.48 -17.98 15.61
C ALA A 315 4.04 -19.12 16.48
N ALA A 316 5.22 -19.63 16.12
CA ALA A 316 5.93 -20.65 16.89
C ALA A 316 6.59 -20.11 18.18
N SER A 317 6.86 -18.80 18.26
CA SER A 317 7.45 -18.12 19.41
C SER A 317 6.67 -16.84 19.74
N VAL A 318 6.53 -16.53 21.03
CA VAL A 318 5.49 -15.63 21.57
C VAL A 318 5.90 -14.14 21.63
N SER A 319 7.10 -13.75 21.19
CA SER A 319 7.55 -12.35 21.31
C SER A 319 7.66 -11.60 19.97
N LEU A 320 6.58 -10.92 19.55
CA LEU A 320 6.66 -9.72 18.67
C LEU A 320 7.27 -8.51 19.42
N THR A 321 8.09 -8.72 20.43
CA THR A 321 8.91 -7.70 21.08
C THR A 321 10.38 -7.82 20.67
N GLY A 322 10.74 -8.87 19.93
CA GLY A 322 12.09 -9.13 19.39
C GLY A 322 12.07 -9.32 17.88
N THR A 323 12.66 -10.42 17.41
CA THR A 323 12.69 -10.86 16.00
C THR A 323 11.30 -11.24 15.49
N ASP A 324 11.07 -11.07 14.18
CA ASP A 324 9.79 -11.44 13.56
C ASP A 324 9.45 -12.92 13.86
N PRO A 325 8.28 -13.20 14.44
CA PRO A 325 7.94 -14.55 14.82
C PRO A 325 7.78 -15.40 13.56
N LYS A 326 8.37 -16.60 13.59
CA LYS A 326 8.21 -17.56 12.49
C LYS A 326 6.77 -18.06 12.45
N VAL A 327 6.18 -17.98 11.27
CA VAL A 327 4.89 -18.61 10.95
C VAL A 327 5.04 -20.12 11.03
N ARG A 328 4.03 -20.80 11.59
CA ARG A 328 3.95 -22.26 11.55
C ARG A 328 3.67 -22.74 10.12
N PRO A 329 4.42 -23.70 9.57
CA PRO A 329 4.18 -24.24 8.23
C PRO A 329 2.73 -24.74 8.08
N GLY A 330 2.11 -24.41 6.95
CA GLY A 330 0.72 -24.77 6.61
C GLY A 330 -0.37 -23.90 7.27
N ALA A 331 -0.03 -23.00 8.20
CA ALA A 331 -1.03 -22.18 8.89
C ALA A 331 -1.80 -21.27 7.92
N ILE A 332 -1.08 -20.66 6.97
CA ILE A 332 -1.67 -19.74 5.99
C ILE A 332 -2.63 -20.51 5.06
N ASP A 333 -2.26 -21.73 4.67
CA ASP A 333 -3.05 -22.55 3.74
C ASP A 333 -4.34 -23.04 4.38
N VAL A 334 -4.33 -23.38 5.68
CA VAL A 334 -5.57 -23.64 6.43
C VAL A 334 -6.48 -22.42 6.46
N VAL A 335 -5.94 -21.23 6.67
CA VAL A 335 -6.76 -20.00 6.66
C VAL A 335 -7.34 -19.74 5.26
N ARG A 336 -6.55 -19.97 4.19
CA ARG A 336 -7.02 -19.85 2.80
C ARG A 336 -8.12 -20.86 2.48
N HIS A 337 -7.99 -22.10 2.92
CA HIS A 337 -9.03 -23.11 2.74
C HIS A 337 -10.39 -22.63 3.29
N TRP A 338 -10.43 -22.09 4.51
CA TRP A 338 -11.66 -21.53 5.06
C TRP A 338 -12.16 -20.28 4.31
N GLN A 339 -11.25 -19.46 3.80
CA GLN A 339 -11.59 -18.31 2.96
C GLN A 339 -12.27 -18.76 1.65
N GLU A 340 -11.72 -19.79 0.99
CA GLU A 340 -12.22 -20.34 -0.28
C GLU A 340 -13.60 -20.97 -0.13
N LEU A 341 -13.89 -21.55 1.04
CA LEU A 341 -15.23 -22.01 1.43
C LEU A 341 -16.21 -20.88 1.75
N GLY A 342 -15.76 -19.61 1.72
CA GLY A 342 -16.61 -18.44 1.91
C GLY A 342 -16.87 -18.03 3.36
N PHE A 343 -16.13 -18.59 4.33
CA PHE A 343 -16.27 -18.20 5.73
C PHE A 343 -15.67 -16.81 5.99
N LEU A 344 -16.32 -16.04 6.88
CA LEU A 344 -15.72 -14.82 7.37
C LEU A 344 -14.56 -15.16 8.33
N LEU A 345 -13.39 -14.59 8.05
CA LEU A 345 -12.21 -14.78 8.89
C LEU A 345 -12.16 -13.75 10.00
N ILE A 346 -12.08 -14.22 11.25
CA ILE A 346 -11.94 -13.36 12.44
C ILE A 346 -10.65 -13.70 13.16
N TYR A 347 -9.73 -12.74 13.20
CA TYR A 347 -8.49 -12.84 13.93
C TYR A 347 -8.62 -12.19 15.31
N VAL A 348 -8.29 -12.94 16.35
CA VAL A 348 -8.37 -12.44 17.74
C VAL A 348 -7.00 -12.51 18.39
N THR A 349 -6.59 -11.44 19.07
CA THR A 349 -5.33 -11.41 19.82
C THR A 349 -5.52 -10.82 21.20
N GLY A 350 -4.76 -11.34 22.16
CA GLY A 350 -4.63 -10.78 23.50
C GLY A 350 -3.61 -9.65 23.59
N ARG A 351 -3.02 -9.25 22.45
CA ARG A 351 -2.07 -8.14 22.38
C ARG A 351 -2.78 -6.81 22.56
N PRO A 352 -2.11 -5.84 23.19
CA PRO A 352 -2.65 -4.49 23.28
C PRO A 352 -2.73 -3.86 21.89
N ASP A 353 -3.80 -3.11 21.65
CA ASP A 353 -4.09 -2.35 20.43
C ASP A 353 -2.94 -1.44 19.95
N MET A 354 -2.07 -0.98 20.85
CA MET A 354 -0.84 -0.26 20.50
C MET A 354 0.12 -1.07 19.60
N GLN A 355 -0.05 -2.39 19.51
CA GLN A 355 0.70 -3.28 18.62
C GLN A 355 -0.01 -3.55 17.28
N LYS A 356 -1.19 -2.96 17.03
CA LYS A 356 -2.01 -3.24 15.84
C LYS A 356 -1.19 -3.18 14.55
N GLN A 357 -0.51 -2.07 14.28
CA GLN A 357 0.26 -1.88 13.05
C GLN A 357 1.32 -2.97 12.84
N ARG A 358 2.01 -3.38 13.91
CA ARG A 358 3.03 -4.44 13.85
C ARG A 358 2.41 -5.81 13.51
N VAL A 359 1.28 -6.14 14.11
CA VAL A 359 0.60 -7.42 13.86
C VAL A 359 0.00 -7.46 12.45
N VAL A 360 -0.64 -6.37 12.01
CA VAL A 360 -1.20 -6.25 10.67
C VAL A 360 -0.10 -6.36 9.61
N ALA A 361 1.02 -5.65 9.79
CA ALA A 361 2.16 -5.73 8.89
C ALA A 361 2.74 -7.16 8.82
N TRP A 362 2.84 -7.84 9.97
CA TRP A 362 3.33 -9.22 10.01
C TRP A 362 2.39 -10.20 9.27
N LEU A 363 1.08 -10.09 9.45
CA LEU A 363 0.09 -10.90 8.71
C LEU A 363 0.21 -10.66 7.20
N ALA A 364 0.32 -9.39 6.79
CA ALA A 364 0.46 -9.01 5.39
C ALA A 364 1.78 -9.51 4.77
N GLN A 365 2.91 -9.34 5.47
CA GLN A 365 4.23 -9.82 5.04
C GLN A 365 4.25 -11.32 4.77
N HIS A 366 3.46 -12.08 5.54
CA HIS A 366 3.32 -13.52 5.39
C HIS A 366 2.14 -13.95 4.52
N ASN A 367 1.45 -13.01 3.86
CA ASN A 367 0.33 -13.28 2.94
C ASN A 367 -0.83 -14.06 3.59
N PHE A 368 -1.13 -13.77 4.86
CA PHE A 368 -2.39 -14.22 5.45
C PHE A 368 -3.57 -13.59 4.71
N PRO A 369 -4.63 -14.37 4.43
CA PRO A 369 -5.90 -13.83 3.97
C PRO A 369 -6.40 -12.65 4.80
N HIS A 370 -7.02 -11.68 4.14
CA HIS A 370 -7.64 -10.56 4.83
C HIS A 370 -8.79 -11.07 5.72
N GLY A 371 -8.87 -10.54 6.93
CA GLY A 371 -9.89 -10.88 7.91
C GLY A 371 -10.01 -9.79 8.96
N LEU A 372 -11.12 -9.78 9.68
CA LEU A 372 -11.42 -8.77 10.68
C LEU A 372 -10.63 -9.04 11.95
N MET A 373 -10.04 -8.01 12.55
CA MET A 373 -9.13 -8.14 13.68
C MET A 373 -9.67 -7.47 14.95
N SER A 374 -9.48 -8.17 16.08
CA SER A 374 -9.79 -7.65 17.41
C SER A 374 -8.58 -7.69 18.33
N PHE A 375 -8.24 -6.53 18.89
CA PHE A 375 -7.17 -6.31 19.87
C PHE A 375 -7.73 -5.96 21.25
N CYS A 376 -6.92 -6.20 22.29
CA CYS A 376 -7.20 -5.68 23.62
C CYS A 376 -7.07 -4.16 23.67
N ASP A 377 -7.98 -3.52 24.39
CA ASP A 377 -7.99 -2.07 24.54
C ASP A 377 -6.90 -1.61 25.54
N GLY A 378 -5.72 -1.29 25.03
CA GLY A 378 -4.54 -0.97 25.83
C GLY A 378 -3.99 -2.16 26.62
N LEU A 379 -3.27 -1.86 27.71
CA LEU A 379 -2.69 -2.86 28.60
C LEU A 379 -3.77 -3.37 29.56
N VAL A 380 -4.23 -4.60 29.34
CA VAL A 380 -5.25 -5.25 30.16
C VAL A 380 -4.66 -6.33 31.05
N HIS A 381 -5.20 -6.49 32.25
CA HIS A 381 -4.78 -7.55 33.18
C HIS A 381 -5.22 -8.96 32.74
N ASP A 382 -6.38 -9.06 32.08
CA ASP A 382 -6.95 -10.33 31.63
C ASP A 382 -7.31 -10.29 30.13
N PRO A 383 -6.33 -10.56 29.24
CA PRO A 383 -6.57 -10.54 27.80
C PRO A 383 -7.50 -11.67 27.34
N LEU A 384 -7.55 -12.81 28.06
CA LEU A 384 -8.42 -13.92 27.68
C LEU A 384 -9.90 -13.57 27.90
N ARG A 385 -10.22 -12.91 29.01
CA ARG A 385 -11.58 -12.39 29.24
C ARG A 385 -12.01 -11.39 28.16
N HIS A 386 -11.09 -10.56 27.69
CA HIS A 386 -11.37 -9.64 26.57
C HIS A 386 -11.71 -10.40 25.28
N LYS A 387 -10.94 -11.43 24.94
CA LYS A 387 -11.26 -12.32 23.80
C LYS A 387 -12.64 -12.95 23.95
N THR A 388 -12.94 -13.49 25.12
CA THR A 388 -14.24 -14.13 25.41
C THR A 388 -15.38 -13.14 25.24
N ASN A 389 -15.25 -11.91 25.76
CA ASN A 389 -16.31 -10.91 25.66
C ASN A 389 -16.53 -10.46 24.21
N PHE A 390 -15.46 -10.24 23.44
CA PHE A 390 -15.56 -9.90 22.03
C PHE A 390 -16.24 -11.02 21.22
N LEU A 391 -15.80 -12.27 21.36
CA LEU A 391 -16.41 -13.38 20.64
C LEU A 391 -17.87 -13.62 21.08
N ARG A 392 -18.19 -13.37 22.35
CA ARG A 392 -19.57 -13.44 22.85
C ARG A 392 -20.45 -12.35 22.24
N SER A 393 -19.95 -11.12 22.08
CA SER A 393 -20.72 -10.05 21.41
C SER A 393 -20.99 -10.40 19.95
N LEU A 394 -20.07 -11.10 19.26
CA LEU A 394 -20.33 -11.59 17.90
C LEU A 394 -21.48 -12.61 17.83
N GLN A 395 -21.56 -13.54 18.79
CA GLN A 395 -22.67 -14.51 18.85
C GLN A 395 -23.99 -13.87 19.29
N GLN A 396 -23.96 -12.99 20.29
CA GLN A 396 -25.16 -12.48 20.95
C GLN A 396 -25.73 -11.22 20.28
N GLU A 397 -24.87 -10.27 19.89
CA GLU A 397 -25.27 -8.97 19.34
C GLU A 397 -25.23 -8.99 17.81
N ALA A 398 -24.18 -9.54 17.21
CA ALA A 398 -24.06 -9.65 15.75
C ALA A 398 -24.73 -10.92 15.16
N HIS A 399 -25.27 -11.79 16.02
CA HIS A 399 -25.93 -13.05 15.64
C HIS A 399 -25.11 -13.93 14.67
N MET A 400 -23.80 -13.96 14.85
CA MET A 400 -22.88 -14.74 14.03
C MET A 400 -22.77 -16.18 14.51
N ARG A 401 -22.55 -17.11 13.57
CA ARG A 401 -22.31 -18.51 13.86
C ARG A 401 -20.82 -18.82 13.76
N ILE A 402 -20.19 -19.09 14.90
CA ILE A 402 -18.81 -19.57 14.92
C ILE A 402 -18.81 -21.04 14.50
N HIS A 403 -18.27 -21.31 13.30
CA HIS A 403 -18.20 -22.65 12.73
C HIS A 403 -17.13 -23.49 13.43
N THR A 404 -15.92 -22.96 13.50
CA THR A 404 -14.79 -23.56 14.20
C THR A 404 -13.83 -22.49 14.70
N SER A 405 -12.94 -22.85 15.62
CA SER A 405 -11.99 -21.95 16.26
C SER A 405 -10.61 -22.58 16.40
N TYR A 406 -9.58 -21.83 16.01
CA TYR A 406 -8.17 -22.22 16.09
C TYR A 406 -7.46 -21.44 17.18
N GLY A 407 -6.67 -22.12 18.01
CA GLY A 407 -5.90 -21.42 19.02
C GLY A 407 -4.77 -22.23 19.66
N SER A 408 -4.26 -21.66 20.75
CA SER A 408 -3.31 -22.33 21.63
C SER A 408 -4.03 -22.94 22.83
N SER A 409 -3.32 -23.74 23.64
CA SER A 409 -3.89 -24.31 24.88
C SER A 409 -4.49 -23.27 25.84
N LYS A 410 -4.12 -21.99 25.72
CA LYS A 410 -4.68 -20.89 26.52
C LYS A 410 -6.09 -20.49 26.08
N ASP A 411 -6.44 -20.73 24.82
CA ASP A 411 -7.71 -20.31 24.22
C ASP A 411 -8.84 -21.35 24.43
N ILE A 412 -8.53 -22.56 24.92
CA ILE A 412 -9.53 -23.62 25.18
C ILE A 412 -10.66 -23.12 26.09
N GLY A 413 -10.31 -22.45 27.19
CA GLY A 413 -11.29 -21.90 28.13
C GLY A 413 -12.14 -20.78 27.52
N VAL A 414 -11.58 -20.00 26.60
CA VAL A 414 -12.30 -18.95 25.86
C VAL A 414 -13.39 -19.60 25.01
N TYR A 415 -13.02 -20.60 24.20
CA TYR A 415 -13.93 -21.27 23.27
C TYR A 415 -15.01 -22.08 23.98
N HIS A 416 -14.68 -22.76 25.08
CA HIS A 416 -15.68 -23.46 25.88
C HIS A 416 -16.67 -22.50 26.56
N ALA A 417 -16.23 -21.30 26.96
CA ALA A 417 -17.12 -20.27 27.53
C ALA A 417 -18.09 -19.65 26.51
N LEU A 418 -17.88 -19.92 25.21
CA LEU A 418 -18.78 -19.58 24.10
C LEU A 418 -19.72 -20.73 23.73
N GLY A 419 -19.61 -21.88 24.41
CA GLY A 419 -20.43 -23.07 24.14
C GLY A 419 -20.01 -23.87 22.91
N LEU A 420 -18.79 -23.67 22.39
CA LEU A 420 -18.29 -24.47 21.26
C LEU A 420 -18.03 -25.92 21.69
N SER A 421 -18.42 -26.86 20.84
CA SER A 421 -18.18 -28.28 21.10
C SER A 421 -16.69 -28.64 20.90
N PRO A 422 -16.20 -29.74 21.48
CA PRO A 422 -14.81 -30.18 21.28
C PRO A 422 -14.42 -30.40 19.81
N SER A 423 -15.37 -30.74 18.92
CA SER A 423 -15.12 -30.92 17.49
C SER A 423 -14.94 -29.59 16.73
N GLN A 424 -15.36 -28.47 17.31
CA GLN A 424 -15.23 -27.12 16.75
C GLN A 424 -14.00 -26.37 17.29
N ILE A 425 -13.18 -27.00 18.12
CA ILE A 425 -12.04 -26.36 18.78
C ILE A 425 -10.76 -27.06 18.35
N TYR A 426 -9.95 -26.39 17.54
CA TYR A 426 -8.66 -26.88 17.06
C TYR A 426 -7.51 -26.20 17.80
N ILE A 427 -6.68 -26.98 18.49
CA ILE A 427 -5.57 -26.47 19.31
C ILE A 427 -4.24 -26.97 18.77
N VAL A 428 -3.35 -26.04 18.44
CA VAL A 428 -2.01 -26.37 17.96
C VAL A 428 -1.11 -26.82 19.11
N GLY A 429 -0.38 -27.90 18.89
CA GLY A 429 0.62 -28.42 19.81
C GLY A 429 0.27 -29.80 20.36
N ARG A 430 0.99 -30.21 21.39
CA ARG A 430 0.85 -31.56 21.95
C ARG A 430 -0.36 -31.66 22.89
N PRO A 431 -1.09 -32.79 22.88
CA PRO A 431 -2.17 -33.03 23.82
C PRO A 431 -1.75 -32.86 25.27
N SER A 432 -2.53 -32.11 26.04
CA SER A 432 -2.40 -32.07 27.49
C SER A 432 -3.37 -33.07 28.11
N LYS A 433 -2.89 -33.86 29.10
CA LYS A 433 -3.74 -34.80 29.85
C LYS A 433 -4.98 -34.12 30.47
N LYS A 434 -4.87 -32.84 30.81
CA LYS A 434 -5.95 -32.06 31.45
C LYS A 434 -7.09 -31.69 30.48
N HIS A 435 -6.79 -31.52 29.20
CA HIS A 435 -7.72 -30.90 28.23
C HIS A 435 -7.99 -31.78 27.01
N HIS A 436 -7.54 -33.04 27.00
CA HIS A 436 -7.59 -33.92 25.83
C HIS A 436 -8.99 -34.10 25.23
N LEU A 437 -10.03 -34.17 26.08
CA LEU A 437 -11.42 -34.35 25.64
C LEU A 437 -12.15 -33.04 25.31
N GLN A 438 -11.48 -31.89 25.45
CA GLN A 438 -12.11 -30.58 25.31
C GLN A 438 -11.87 -29.93 23.94
N CYS A 439 -11.02 -30.52 23.10
CA CYS A 439 -10.65 -29.98 21.79
C CYS A 439 -10.01 -31.05 20.89
N GLN A 440 -9.96 -30.76 19.60
CA GLN A 440 -9.13 -31.48 18.62
C GLN A 440 -7.71 -30.91 18.63
N TYR A 441 -6.71 -31.77 18.82
CA TYR A 441 -5.30 -31.35 18.79
C TYR A 441 -4.72 -31.47 17.38
N ILE A 442 -4.07 -30.41 16.92
CA ILE A 442 -3.24 -30.41 15.72
C ILE A 442 -1.80 -30.75 16.13
N SER A 443 -1.52 -32.03 16.37
CA SER A 443 -0.22 -32.52 16.83
C SER A 443 0.83 -32.57 15.70
N GLU A 444 0.40 -32.97 14.51
CA GLU A 444 1.24 -33.13 13.31
C GLU A 444 1.43 -31.81 12.52
N GLY A 445 0.91 -30.70 13.05
CA GLY A 445 0.98 -29.38 12.43
C GLY A 445 -0.11 -29.10 11.39
N TYR A 446 -0.15 -27.86 10.90
CA TYR A 446 -1.24 -27.40 10.03
C TYR A 446 -1.28 -28.05 8.66
N ALA A 447 -0.14 -28.49 8.12
CA ALA A 447 -0.11 -29.17 6.83
C ALA A 447 -0.86 -30.51 6.85
N ALA A 448 -0.65 -31.33 7.89
CA ALA A 448 -1.40 -32.57 8.07
C ALA A 448 -2.88 -32.30 8.37
N HIS A 449 -3.17 -31.24 9.14
CA HIS A 449 -4.54 -30.81 9.42
C HIS A 449 -5.28 -30.37 8.14
N LEU A 450 -4.61 -29.67 7.24
CA LEU A 450 -5.20 -29.24 5.96
C LEU A 450 -5.66 -30.44 5.14
N VAL A 451 -4.83 -31.48 5.03
CA VAL A 451 -5.19 -32.72 4.33
C VAL A 451 -6.45 -33.35 4.94
N GLN A 452 -6.58 -33.33 6.28
CA GLN A 452 -7.77 -33.83 6.95
C GLN A 452 -9.02 -33.01 6.61
N LEU A 453 -8.91 -31.67 6.56
CA LEU A 453 -10.03 -30.81 6.17
C LEU A 453 -10.47 -31.07 4.72
N GLU A 454 -9.51 -31.20 3.81
CA GLU A 454 -9.77 -31.47 2.39
C GLU A 454 -10.42 -32.84 2.15
N CYS A 455 -10.10 -33.85 2.96
CA CYS A 455 -10.78 -35.15 2.91
C CYS A 455 -12.18 -35.15 3.54
N SER A 456 -12.50 -34.14 4.36
CA SER A 456 -13.78 -34.03 5.09
C SER A 456 -14.79 -33.12 4.39
N SER A 457 -14.34 -32.36 3.39
CA SER A 457 -15.10 -31.41 2.57
C SER A 457 -15.61 -32.10 1.31
#